data_AF-A0A8J4XI34-F1
#
_entry.id   AF-A0A8J4XI34-F1
#
_cell.length_a   1.000
_cell.length_b   1.000
_cell.length_c   1.000
_cell.angle_alpha   90.00
_cell.angle_beta   90.00
_cell.angle_gamma   90.00
#
_symmetry.space_group_name_H-M   'P 1'
#
loop_
_entity.id
_entity.type
_entity.pdbx_description
1 polymer ?
#
loop_
_entity_poly.entity_id
_entity_poly.type
_entity_poly.pdbx_seq_one_letter_code
_entity_poly.pdbx_strand_id
1 'polypeptide(L)'
;MKSALTVLPLLAILVMGFTGIAFAENYEIKIPSGASDENFPYFWSQQNTGITTGEITVFPGDSVTWSNADTAFHTVTSVSASSIEVGDFEEDGLFDSGFFSPGKSFTQEFNELGDFYYYCTIHPWMNGVVHVINNPGSVKSIDRVASGFSEDGLGFEVKYFLDVYLADAVHVDPDEKAITFTISGNTNNEQIVLTLPNDLIENPTSVWVDGKMTEFQSDSSLSDGDVIQLIIPLESNSREIKIMGSYVIPEFGGLSFLILTISIITIVIFSKRTSLIALK
;
A
#
# COMPACT_ATOMS: atom_id res chain seq x y z
N MET A 1 -8.28 -3.07 -62.17
CA MET A 1 -9.09 -3.59 -61.04
C MET A 1 -8.19 -4.36 -60.10
N LYS A 2 -8.44 -4.21 -58.79
CA LYS A 2 -7.79 -4.84 -57.62
C LYS A 2 -6.69 -4.01 -56.96
N SER A 3 -7.12 -2.95 -56.27
CA SER A 3 -6.44 -2.42 -55.09
C SER A 3 -6.52 -3.46 -53.97
N ALA A 4 -5.36 -3.93 -53.48
CA ALA A 4 -5.28 -4.78 -52.32
C ALA A 4 -5.30 -3.90 -51.06
N LEU A 5 -6.42 -3.90 -50.35
CA LEU A 5 -6.59 -3.25 -49.06
C LEU A 5 -6.02 -4.20 -48.00
N THR A 6 -4.81 -3.93 -47.52
CA THR A 6 -4.19 -4.67 -46.42
C THR A 6 -4.84 -4.23 -45.10
N VAL A 7 -5.65 -5.11 -44.52
CA VAL A 7 -6.19 -4.97 -43.16
C VAL A 7 -5.08 -5.37 -42.19
N LEU A 8 -4.54 -4.42 -41.42
CA LEU A 8 -3.69 -4.74 -40.26
C LEU A 8 -4.57 -5.35 -39.16
N PRO A 9 -4.17 -6.45 -38.50
CA PRO A 9 -4.86 -6.90 -37.31
C PRO A 9 -4.50 -5.95 -36.16
N LEU A 10 -5.54 -5.35 -35.56
CA LEU A 10 -5.43 -4.59 -34.32
C LEU A 10 -5.02 -5.57 -33.21
N LEU A 11 -3.77 -5.49 -32.76
CA LEU A 11 -3.30 -6.23 -31.59
C LEU A 11 -3.93 -5.57 -30.36
N ALA A 12 -5.04 -6.12 -29.89
CA ALA A 12 -5.63 -5.75 -28.61
C ALA A 12 -4.68 -6.22 -27.50
N ILE A 13 -3.87 -5.30 -26.99
CA ILE A 13 -3.11 -5.51 -25.75
C ILE A 13 -4.16 -5.51 -24.64
N LEU A 14 -4.52 -6.72 -24.18
CA LEU A 14 -5.28 -6.91 -22.96
C LEU A 14 -4.36 -6.49 -21.80
N VAL A 15 -4.43 -5.22 -21.41
CA VAL A 15 -3.91 -4.77 -20.13
C VAL A 15 -4.78 -5.44 -19.07
N MET A 16 -4.34 -6.61 -18.57
CA MET A 16 -4.85 -7.13 -17.31
C MET A 16 -4.35 -6.18 -16.22
N GLY A 17 -5.15 -5.15 -15.94
CA GLY A 17 -5.00 -4.39 -14.71
C GLY A 17 -5.19 -5.37 -13.56
N PHE A 18 -4.11 -5.68 -12.86
CA PHE A 18 -4.20 -6.32 -11.56
C PHE A 18 -4.77 -5.28 -10.60
N THR A 19 -6.10 -5.19 -10.52
CA THR A 19 -6.74 -4.57 -9.36
C THR A 19 -6.56 -5.54 -8.21
N GLY A 20 -5.48 -5.37 -7.44
CA GLY A 20 -5.35 -6.00 -6.14
C GLY A 20 -6.34 -5.36 -5.19
N ILE A 21 -7.63 -5.66 -5.33
CA ILE A 21 -8.65 -5.30 -4.33
C ILE A 21 -8.14 -5.89 -3.01
N ALA A 22 -8.00 -5.06 -1.97
CA ALA A 22 -7.71 -5.54 -0.63
C ALA A 22 -8.92 -6.39 -0.21
N PHE A 23 -8.80 -7.72 -0.36
CA PHE A 23 -9.79 -8.64 0.17
C PHE A 23 -9.50 -8.84 1.66
N ALA A 24 -10.57 -8.87 2.46
CA ALA A 24 -10.54 -9.43 3.80
C ALA A 24 -9.84 -10.80 3.75
N GLU A 25 -8.76 -10.96 4.53
CA GLU A 25 -8.01 -12.20 4.62
C GLU A 25 -8.63 -13.12 5.68
N ASN A 26 -8.50 -14.44 5.49
CA ASN A 26 -8.91 -15.43 6.49
C ASN A 26 -7.70 -16.18 7.02
N TYR A 27 -7.45 -16.05 8.31
CA TYR A 27 -6.38 -16.70 9.05
C TYR A 27 -6.88 -17.99 9.69
N GLU A 28 -6.05 -19.04 9.75
CA GLU A 28 -6.43 -20.30 10.40
C GLU A 28 -5.54 -20.60 11.62
N ILE A 29 -6.18 -20.83 12.77
CA ILE A 29 -5.58 -21.35 14.00
C ILE A 29 -6.10 -22.77 14.23
N LYS A 30 -5.20 -23.73 14.34
CA LYS A 30 -5.54 -25.12 14.65
C LYS A 30 -5.46 -25.35 16.14
N ILE A 31 -6.45 -26.04 16.68
CA ILE A 31 -6.37 -26.69 18.00
C ILE A 31 -5.80 -28.10 17.76
N PRO A 32 -4.54 -28.37 18.13
CA PRO A 32 -3.87 -29.62 17.82
C PRO A 32 -4.41 -30.79 18.64
N SER A 33 -4.20 -32.01 18.14
CA SER A 33 -4.44 -33.23 18.93
C SER A 33 -3.62 -33.23 20.21
N GLY A 34 -4.30 -33.35 21.36
CA GLY A 34 -3.70 -33.30 22.68
C GLY A 34 -3.82 -31.95 23.39
N ALA A 35 -4.40 -30.91 22.75
CA ALA A 35 -4.55 -29.59 23.36
C ALA A 35 -5.41 -29.59 24.65
N SER A 36 -6.30 -30.59 24.80
CA SER A 36 -7.05 -30.81 26.05
C SER A 36 -6.21 -31.33 27.22
N ASP A 37 -4.92 -31.64 27.05
CA ASP A 37 -4.01 -31.96 28.14
C ASP A 37 -3.23 -30.69 28.53
N GLU A 38 -3.36 -30.25 29.77
CA GLU A 38 -2.67 -29.07 30.31
C GLU A 38 -1.13 -29.15 30.18
N ASN A 39 -0.57 -30.36 30.08
CA ASN A 39 0.86 -30.59 29.94
C ASN A 39 1.33 -30.63 28.48
N PHE A 40 0.42 -30.48 27.53
CA PHE A 40 0.78 -30.48 26.11
C PHE A 40 1.55 -29.21 25.74
N PRO A 41 2.57 -29.26 24.85
CA PRO A 41 3.50 -28.13 24.68
C PRO A 41 2.89 -26.85 24.08
N TYR A 42 1.74 -26.95 23.40
CA TYR A 42 1.05 -25.81 22.80
C TYR A 42 -0.41 -26.10 22.47
N PHE A 43 -1.29 -25.11 22.65
CA PHE A 43 -2.74 -25.30 22.49
C PHE A 43 -3.30 -24.73 21.18
N TRP A 44 -2.52 -23.89 20.52
CA TRP A 44 -2.87 -23.20 19.29
C TRP A 44 -1.74 -23.37 18.29
N SER A 45 -2.04 -23.45 17.00
CA SER A 45 -1.04 -23.49 15.95
C SER A 45 -1.53 -22.77 14.70
N GLN A 46 -0.90 -21.66 14.36
CA GLN A 46 -1.19 -20.93 13.12
C GLN A 46 -0.79 -21.78 11.91
N GLN A 47 -1.70 -21.96 10.96
CA GLN A 47 -1.47 -22.86 9.83
C GLN A 47 -0.32 -22.39 8.91
N ASN A 48 -0.24 -21.09 8.65
CA ASN A 48 0.69 -20.54 7.65
C ASN A 48 2.12 -20.37 8.20
N THR A 49 2.25 -20.02 9.47
CA THR A 49 3.54 -19.68 10.10
C THR A 49 4.06 -20.80 11.01
N GLY A 50 3.18 -21.68 11.49
CA GLY A 50 3.50 -22.68 12.51
C GLY A 50 3.67 -22.10 13.91
N ILE A 51 3.45 -20.79 14.12
CA ILE A 51 3.53 -20.15 15.44
C ILE A 51 2.48 -20.75 16.37
N THR A 52 2.87 -21.00 17.63
CA THR A 52 2.05 -21.75 18.58
C THR A 52 1.70 -21.00 19.87
N THR A 53 1.82 -19.66 19.87
CA THR A 53 1.59 -18.83 21.06
C THR A 53 0.12 -18.62 21.39
N GLY A 54 -0.79 -18.82 20.41
CA GLY A 54 -2.18 -18.39 20.52
C GLY A 54 -2.40 -16.90 20.20
N GLU A 55 -1.30 -16.18 19.92
CA GLU A 55 -1.34 -14.80 19.49
C GLU A 55 -1.40 -14.74 17.97
N ILE A 56 -2.20 -13.85 17.41
CA ILE A 56 -2.25 -13.57 15.98
C ILE A 56 -2.50 -12.09 15.73
N THR A 57 -1.87 -11.53 14.70
CA THR A 57 -2.15 -10.18 14.24
C THR A 57 -2.96 -10.25 12.96
N VAL A 58 -4.06 -9.52 12.93
CA VAL A 58 -4.96 -9.37 11.77
C VAL A 58 -5.29 -7.90 11.58
N PHE A 59 -5.97 -7.59 10.48
CA PHE A 59 -6.40 -6.23 10.16
C PHE A 59 -7.92 -6.10 10.15
N PRO A 60 -8.47 -4.87 10.30
CA PRO A 60 -9.90 -4.64 10.19
C PRO A 60 -10.51 -5.25 8.92
N GLY A 61 -11.57 -6.02 9.09
CA GLY A 61 -12.28 -6.78 8.05
C GLY A 61 -11.79 -8.22 7.88
N ASP A 62 -10.63 -8.59 8.43
CA ASP A 62 -10.12 -9.96 8.36
C ASP A 62 -10.93 -10.89 9.27
N SER A 63 -10.85 -12.19 8.97
CA SER A 63 -11.43 -13.25 9.79
C SER A 63 -10.37 -14.19 10.35
N VAL A 64 -10.62 -14.71 11.55
CA VAL A 64 -9.85 -15.82 12.13
C VAL A 64 -10.75 -17.03 12.23
N THR A 65 -10.27 -18.16 11.72
CA THR A 65 -10.93 -19.46 11.78
C THR A 65 -10.16 -20.37 12.72
N TRP A 66 -10.81 -20.82 13.80
CA TRP A 66 -10.28 -21.86 14.67
C TRP A 66 -10.79 -23.22 14.22
N SER A 67 -9.89 -24.17 13.94
CA SER A 67 -10.23 -25.53 13.53
C SER A 67 -9.84 -26.54 14.61
N ASN A 68 -10.82 -27.36 15.04
CA ASN A 68 -10.60 -28.39 16.05
C ASN A 68 -10.00 -29.64 15.41
N ALA A 69 -8.67 -29.78 15.45
CA ALA A 69 -7.97 -31.00 15.06
C ALA A 69 -7.70 -31.93 16.26
N ASP A 70 -8.22 -31.60 17.43
CA ASP A 70 -8.18 -32.43 18.61
C ASP A 70 -9.30 -33.49 18.61
N THR A 71 -9.22 -34.42 19.55
CA THR A 71 -10.24 -35.44 19.80
C THR A 71 -11.25 -35.01 20.86
N ALA A 72 -10.96 -33.94 21.61
CA ALA A 72 -11.84 -33.33 22.59
C ALA A 72 -12.76 -32.27 21.98
N PHE A 73 -13.83 -31.91 22.68
CA PHE A 73 -14.60 -30.70 22.39
C PHE A 73 -13.80 -29.48 22.82
N HIS A 74 -14.02 -28.34 22.15
CA HIS A 74 -13.40 -27.07 22.50
C HIS A 74 -14.38 -25.92 22.29
N THR A 75 -14.03 -24.76 22.85
CA THR A 75 -14.67 -23.46 22.60
C THR A 75 -13.61 -22.42 22.30
N VAL A 76 -14.04 -21.33 21.69
CA VAL A 76 -13.30 -20.08 21.53
C VAL A 76 -14.26 -18.99 21.99
N THR A 77 -14.01 -18.49 23.19
CA THR A 77 -14.91 -17.59 23.90
C THR A 77 -14.11 -16.36 24.33
N SER A 78 -14.65 -15.17 24.08
CA SER A 78 -13.96 -13.92 24.36
C SER A 78 -14.04 -13.55 25.84
N VAL A 79 -12.95 -12.97 26.35
CA VAL A 79 -12.80 -12.60 27.75
C VAL A 79 -12.08 -11.27 27.89
N SER A 80 -12.27 -10.58 29.01
CA SER A 80 -11.58 -9.31 29.24
C SER A 80 -10.07 -9.49 29.43
N ALA A 81 -9.26 -8.50 29.04
CA ALA A 81 -7.80 -8.54 29.25
C ALA A 81 -7.41 -8.80 30.72
N SER A 82 -8.11 -8.16 31.66
CA SER A 82 -7.91 -8.34 33.10
C SER A 82 -8.18 -9.76 33.58
N SER A 83 -9.11 -10.46 32.91
CA SER A 83 -9.50 -11.80 33.34
C SER A 83 -8.46 -12.88 33.03
N ILE A 84 -7.63 -12.65 32.01
CA ILE A 84 -6.47 -13.51 31.70
C ILE A 84 -5.41 -13.38 32.80
N GLU A 85 -5.12 -12.15 33.25
CA GLU A 85 -4.12 -11.88 34.28
C GLU A 85 -4.52 -12.43 35.65
N VAL A 86 -5.80 -12.31 36.01
CA VAL A 86 -6.35 -12.77 37.29
C VAL A 86 -6.74 -14.25 37.25
N GLY A 87 -6.93 -14.80 36.05
CA GLY A 87 -7.32 -16.20 35.82
C GLY A 87 -8.77 -16.52 36.17
N ASP A 88 -9.64 -15.49 36.27
CA ASP A 88 -11.08 -15.67 36.52
C ASP A 88 -11.90 -15.82 35.23
N PHE A 89 -11.29 -15.54 34.06
CA PHE A 89 -11.85 -15.70 32.71
C PHE A 89 -13.29 -15.15 32.59
N GLU A 90 -13.54 -13.97 33.15
CA GLU A 90 -14.80 -13.25 32.96
C GLU A 90 -15.04 -12.94 31.47
N GLU A 91 -16.06 -13.58 30.91
CA GLU A 91 -16.50 -13.42 29.52
C GLU A 91 -17.01 -11.99 29.27
N ASP A 92 -16.52 -11.35 28.22
CA ASP A 92 -16.92 -9.99 27.82
C ASP A 92 -18.06 -9.97 26.77
N GLY A 93 -18.38 -11.14 26.22
CA GLY A 93 -19.48 -11.34 25.26
C GLY A 93 -19.22 -10.81 23.85
N LEU A 94 -17.96 -10.50 23.49
CA LEU A 94 -17.59 -10.06 22.13
C LEU A 94 -17.77 -11.18 21.09
N PHE A 95 -17.42 -12.43 21.41
CA PHE A 95 -17.73 -13.62 20.62
C PHE A 95 -17.72 -14.90 21.46
N ASP A 96 -18.55 -15.86 21.06
CA ASP A 96 -18.55 -17.21 21.63
C ASP A 96 -18.88 -18.21 20.53
N SER A 97 -17.98 -19.16 20.30
CA SER A 97 -18.19 -20.24 19.34
C SER A 97 -19.26 -21.24 19.79
N GLY A 98 -19.55 -21.29 21.10
CA GLY A 98 -20.13 -22.45 21.75
C GLY A 98 -19.22 -23.68 21.59
N PHE A 99 -19.73 -24.86 21.96
CA PHE A 99 -18.99 -26.11 21.78
C PHE A 99 -18.89 -26.50 20.31
N PHE A 100 -17.67 -26.72 19.82
CA PHE A 100 -17.45 -27.33 18.53
C PHE A 100 -16.63 -28.62 18.62
N SER A 101 -17.17 -29.66 17.97
CA SER A 101 -16.65 -31.04 17.98
C SER A 101 -15.35 -31.19 17.19
N PRO A 102 -14.61 -32.29 17.37
CA PRO A 102 -13.51 -32.68 16.48
C PRO A 102 -13.87 -32.56 14.99
N GLY A 103 -12.98 -31.96 14.22
CA GLY A 103 -13.14 -31.70 12.79
C GLY A 103 -14.10 -30.56 12.44
N LYS A 104 -14.61 -29.82 13.42
CA LYS A 104 -15.41 -28.60 13.21
C LYS A 104 -14.54 -27.36 13.39
N SER A 105 -15.05 -26.24 12.89
CA SER A 105 -14.40 -24.95 12.98
C SER A 105 -15.39 -23.86 13.38
N PHE A 106 -14.85 -22.77 13.91
CA PHE A 106 -15.53 -21.52 14.19
C PHE A 106 -14.78 -20.38 13.52
N THR A 107 -15.49 -19.39 12.99
CA THR A 107 -14.90 -18.23 12.31
C THR A 107 -15.47 -16.95 12.91
N GLN A 108 -14.59 -16.01 13.25
CA GLN A 108 -14.94 -14.67 13.72
C GLN A 108 -14.30 -13.63 12.80
N GLU A 109 -15.11 -12.65 12.37
CA GLU A 109 -14.65 -11.47 11.64
C GLU A 109 -14.32 -10.34 12.62
N PHE A 110 -13.20 -9.65 12.40
CA PHE A 110 -12.69 -8.60 13.27
C PHE A 110 -12.70 -7.26 12.53
N ASN A 111 -13.64 -6.39 12.87
CA ASN A 111 -13.80 -5.09 12.21
C ASN A 111 -13.23 -3.91 13.01
N GLU A 112 -13.10 -4.06 14.32
CA GLU A 112 -12.71 -2.98 15.23
C GLU A 112 -11.27 -3.20 15.70
N LEU A 113 -10.50 -2.11 15.81
CA LEU A 113 -9.15 -2.16 16.34
C LEU A 113 -9.14 -2.53 17.82
N GLY A 114 -8.14 -3.29 18.24
CA GLY A 114 -7.94 -3.65 19.64
C GLY A 114 -7.41 -5.07 19.83
N ASP A 115 -7.25 -5.43 21.10
CA ASP A 115 -6.85 -6.77 21.51
C ASP A 115 -8.07 -7.56 21.97
N PHE A 116 -8.29 -8.70 21.35
CA PHE A 116 -9.41 -9.59 21.66
C PHE A 116 -8.88 -10.87 22.27
N TYR A 117 -8.96 -10.96 23.59
CA TYR A 117 -8.52 -12.13 24.33
C TYR A 117 -9.58 -13.22 24.26
N TYR A 118 -9.14 -14.46 24.16
CA TYR A 118 -10.03 -15.61 24.08
C TYR A 118 -9.46 -16.80 24.83
N TYR A 119 -10.35 -17.69 25.22
CA TYR A 119 -9.99 -18.94 25.88
C TYR A 119 -10.93 -20.09 25.53
N CYS A 120 -10.57 -21.30 25.97
CA CYS A 120 -11.47 -22.43 26.00
C CYS A 120 -12.12 -22.59 27.38
N THR A 121 -13.46 -22.51 27.42
CA THR A 121 -14.27 -22.60 28.66
C THR A 121 -14.08 -23.90 29.44
N ILE A 122 -13.79 -25.01 28.76
CA ILE A 122 -13.56 -26.33 29.38
C ILE A 122 -12.09 -26.67 29.59
N HIS A 123 -11.19 -25.91 28.97
CA HIS A 123 -9.74 -26.07 29.08
C HIS A 123 -9.08 -24.70 29.30
N PRO A 124 -9.22 -24.07 30.49
CA PRO A 124 -8.86 -22.65 30.66
C PRO A 124 -7.38 -22.30 30.48
N TRP A 125 -6.48 -23.30 30.52
CA TRP A 125 -5.07 -23.12 30.16
C TRP A 125 -4.88 -22.79 28.67
N MET A 126 -5.88 -23.03 27.83
CA MET A 126 -5.90 -22.64 26.42
C MET A 126 -6.43 -21.21 26.31
N ASN A 127 -5.53 -20.23 26.27
CA ASN A 127 -5.87 -18.84 26.02
C ASN A 127 -4.97 -18.25 24.92
N GLY A 128 -5.42 -17.16 24.32
CA GLY A 128 -4.73 -16.46 23.24
C GLY A 128 -5.30 -15.07 23.04
N VAL A 129 -4.76 -14.36 22.05
CA VAL A 129 -5.19 -13.00 21.71
C VAL A 129 -5.16 -12.78 20.21
N VAL A 130 -6.18 -12.11 19.69
CA VAL A 130 -6.21 -11.55 18.34
C VAL A 130 -5.93 -10.06 18.44
N HIS A 131 -4.79 -9.64 17.90
CA HIS A 131 -4.41 -8.23 17.78
C HIS A 131 -4.96 -7.68 16.46
N VAL A 132 -5.96 -6.81 16.54
CA VAL A 132 -6.50 -6.11 15.37
C VAL A 132 -5.86 -4.74 15.33
N ILE A 133 -4.86 -4.60 14.46
CA ILE A 133 -4.11 -3.36 14.29
C ILE A 133 -4.42 -2.76 12.92
N ASN A 134 -4.09 -1.48 12.73
CA ASN A 134 -4.13 -0.91 11.40
C ASN A 134 -3.22 -1.70 10.47
N ASN A 135 -3.74 -2.04 9.29
CA ASN A 135 -2.90 -2.57 8.23
C ASN A 135 -1.89 -1.48 7.88
N PRO A 136 -0.59 -1.66 8.17
CA PRO A 136 0.38 -0.63 7.84
C PRO A 136 0.51 -0.48 6.31
N GLY A 137 -0.06 -1.42 5.55
CA GLY A 137 0.05 -1.53 4.12
C GLY A 137 1.17 -2.49 3.74
N SER A 138 1.28 -2.73 2.45
CA SER A 138 2.50 -3.26 1.85
C SER A 138 3.20 -2.14 1.11
N VAL A 139 4.51 -2.29 0.86
CA VAL A 139 5.18 -1.40 -0.09
C VAL A 139 4.52 -1.59 -1.46
N LYS A 140 3.97 -0.50 -2.00
CA LYS A 140 3.36 -0.42 -3.33
C LYS A 140 4.20 0.54 -4.18
N SER A 141 4.07 0.44 -5.50
CA SER A 141 4.70 1.37 -6.44
C SER A 141 3.68 1.92 -7.43
N ILE A 142 3.91 3.16 -7.87
CA ILE A 142 3.31 3.74 -9.06
C ILE A 142 4.44 3.87 -10.08
N ASP A 143 4.31 3.16 -11.18
CA ASP A 143 5.29 3.22 -12.27
C ASP A 143 4.96 4.36 -13.23
N ARG A 144 5.98 4.80 -13.99
CA ARG A 144 5.82 5.74 -15.11
C ARG A 144 5.30 7.12 -14.72
N VAL A 145 5.47 7.51 -13.46
CA VAL A 145 5.17 8.87 -13.00
C VAL A 145 5.98 9.86 -13.84
N ALA A 146 5.33 10.91 -14.32
CA ALA A 146 5.93 11.90 -15.23
C ALA A 146 6.56 11.33 -16.51
N SER A 147 6.12 10.16 -17.00
CA SER A 147 6.66 9.57 -18.24
C SER A 147 6.50 10.45 -19.49
N GLY A 148 5.56 11.41 -19.48
CA GLY A 148 5.44 12.42 -20.54
C GLY A 148 6.54 13.49 -20.52
N PHE A 149 7.33 13.57 -19.45
CA PHE A 149 8.39 14.55 -19.24
C PHE A 149 9.79 13.92 -19.19
N SER A 150 9.92 12.61 -18.95
CA SER A 150 11.19 11.88 -18.96
C SER A 150 11.77 11.74 -20.38
N GLU A 151 13.07 11.91 -20.55
CA GLU A 151 13.76 11.84 -21.85
C GLU A 151 13.61 10.47 -22.56
N ASP A 152 13.52 9.39 -21.78
CA ASP A 152 13.36 8.01 -22.27
C ASP A 152 11.89 7.57 -22.42
N GLY A 153 10.94 8.38 -21.97
CA GLY A 153 9.51 8.06 -21.93
C GLY A 153 9.13 6.96 -20.94
N LEU A 154 10.06 6.53 -20.08
CA LEU A 154 9.82 5.49 -19.07
C LEU A 154 9.18 6.09 -17.82
N GLY A 155 9.52 7.32 -17.46
CA GLY A 155 9.09 7.96 -16.22
C GLY A 155 9.79 7.39 -14.99
N PHE A 156 9.23 7.68 -13.83
CA PHE A 156 9.82 7.37 -12.53
C PHE A 156 8.95 6.37 -11.76
N GLU A 157 9.61 5.49 -11.00
CA GLU A 157 8.96 4.65 -10.00
C GLU A 157 8.84 5.45 -8.70
N VAL A 158 7.62 5.59 -8.19
CA VAL A 158 7.35 6.15 -6.86
C VAL A 158 6.87 5.02 -5.96
N LYS A 159 7.55 4.82 -4.83
CA LYS A 159 7.12 3.81 -3.84
C LYS A 159 6.35 4.48 -2.73
N TYR A 160 5.39 3.76 -2.17
CA TYR A 160 4.65 4.23 -1.02
C TYR A 160 4.22 3.09 -0.11
N PHE A 161 3.89 3.47 1.12
CA PHE A 161 3.42 2.56 2.15
C PHE A 161 2.09 3.08 2.69
N LEU A 162 1.02 2.36 2.34
CA LEU A 162 -0.36 2.64 2.73
C LEU A 162 -1.21 1.37 2.56
N ASP A 163 -2.28 1.24 3.34
CA ASP A 163 -3.30 0.17 3.25
C ASP A 163 -4.18 0.28 2.00
N VAL A 164 -4.33 1.48 1.44
CA VAL A 164 -5.06 1.73 0.19
C VAL A 164 -4.15 2.11 -0.97
N TYR A 165 -4.69 2.09 -2.18
CA TYR A 165 -3.95 2.44 -3.39
C TYR A 165 -4.00 3.94 -3.68
N LEU A 166 -2.87 4.46 -4.14
CA LEU A 166 -2.85 5.69 -4.92
C LEU A 166 -3.31 5.40 -6.36
N ALA A 167 -3.96 6.36 -7.00
CA ALA A 167 -4.35 6.26 -8.39
C ALA A 167 -3.11 6.26 -9.30
N ASP A 168 -3.13 5.45 -10.36
CA ASP A 168 -2.02 5.36 -11.34
C ASP A 168 -1.75 6.70 -12.04
N ALA A 169 -2.80 7.50 -12.23
CA ALA A 169 -2.70 8.82 -12.82
C ALA A 169 -2.21 9.85 -11.79
N VAL A 170 -0.91 10.12 -11.81
CA VAL A 170 -0.28 11.17 -11.01
C VAL A 170 -0.24 12.47 -11.81
N HIS A 171 -0.75 13.56 -11.25
CA HIS A 171 -0.69 14.87 -11.89
C HIS A 171 0.65 15.53 -11.57
N VAL A 172 1.37 15.95 -12.61
CA VAL A 172 2.69 16.57 -12.51
C VAL A 172 2.60 17.92 -13.19
N ASP A 173 2.94 18.96 -12.44
CA ASP A 173 2.91 20.36 -12.87
C ASP A 173 4.32 20.96 -12.70
N PRO A 174 5.14 20.98 -13.77
CA PRO A 174 6.48 21.56 -13.72
C PRO A 174 6.50 23.07 -13.47
N ASP A 175 5.47 23.80 -13.92
CA ASP A 175 5.36 25.25 -13.78
C ASP A 175 5.12 25.63 -12.31
N GLU A 176 4.21 24.91 -11.65
CA GLU A 176 3.98 25.03 -10.21
C GLU A 176 5.02 24.29 -9.38
N LYS A 177 5.85 23.45 -10.00
CA LYS A 177 6.81 22.56 -9.34
C LYS A 177 6.11 21.62 -8.36
N ALA A 178 5.01 21.04 -8.80
CA ALA A 178 4.11 20.26 -7.99
C ALA A 178 3.89 18.84 -8.53
N ILE A 179 3.69 17.89 -7.62
CA ILE A 179 3.20 16.55 -7.92
C ILE A 179 1.99 16.28 -7.04
N THR A 180 0.88 15.87 -7.63
CA THR A 180 -0.36 15.56 -6.92
C THR A 180 -0.71 14.09 -7.11
N PHE A 181 -0.84 13.40 -5.97
CA PHE A 181 -1.31 12.02 -5.86
C PHE A 181 -2.77 12.00 -5.39
N THR A 182 -3.54 11.04 -5.89
CA THR A 182 -4.92 10.81 -5.48
C THR A 182 -5.02 9.48 -4.72
N ILE A 183 -5.66 9.48 -3.56
CA ILE A 183 -5.92 8.28 -2.75
C ILE A 183 -7.24 7.66 -3.20
N SER A 184 -7.23 6.37 -3.53
CA SER A 184 -8.36 5.66 -4.15
C SER A 184 -9.42 5.16 -3.16
N GLY A 185 -9.25 5.40 -1.86
CA GLY A 185 -10.14 4.89 -0.81
C GLY A 185 -9.88 5.53 0.55
N ASN A 186 -10.68 5.14 1.56
CA ASN A 186 -10.42 5.54 2.95
C ASN A 186 -9.27 4.71 3.51
N THR A 187 -8.35 5.39 4.20
CA THR A 187 -7.23 4.78 4.91
C THR A 187 -7.56 4.67 6.39
N ASN A 188 -7.13 3.59 7.04
CA ASN A 188 -7.11 3.51 8.50
C ASN A 188 -5.77 3.99 9.08
N ASN A 189 -4.76 4.20 8.23
CA ASN A 189 -3.48 4.78 8.63
C ASN A 189 -3.57 6.31 8.74
N GLU A 190 -2.92 6.84 9.78
CA GLU A 190 -2.79 8.27 10.07
C GLU A 190 -1.68 8.96 9.27
N GLN A 191 -0.94 8.20 8.46
CA GLN A 191 0.14 8.73 7.65
C GLN A 191 0.40 7.84 6.44
N ILE A 192 1.00 8.43 5.41
CA ILE A 192 1.60 7.74 4.26
C ILE A 192 3.10 8.00 4.26
N VAL A 193 3.88 6.97 3.92
CA VAL A 193 5.29 7.13 3.58
C VAL A 193 5.44 7.09 2.07
N LEU A 194 5.96 8.16 1.47
CA LEU A 194 6.29 8.24 0.05
C LEU A 194 7.80 8.20 -0.12
N THR A 195 8.30 7.42 -1.06
CA THR A 195 9.69 7.44 -1.52
C THR A 195 9.72 7.97 -2.95
N LEU A 196 10.30 9.15 -3.11
CA LEU A 196 10.33 9.91 -4.35
C LEU A 196 11.78 9.99 -4.86
N PRO A 197 12.05 9.71 -6.14
CA PRO A 197 13.36 10.02 -6.74
C PRO A 197 13.64 11.52 -6.74
N ASN A 198 14.86 11.94 -6.43
CA ASN A 198 15.22 13.36 -6.46
C ASN A 198 15.19 13.96 -7.87
N ASP A 199 15.41 13.14 -8.91
CA ASP A 199 15.23 13.53 -10.32
C ASP A 199 13.76 13.84 -10.68
N LEU A 200 12.81 13.24 -9.94
CA LEU A 200 11.38 13.52 -10.10
C LEU A 200 11.00 14.83 -9.39
N ILE A 201 11.44 14.99 -8.14
CA ILE A 201 11.20 16.18 -7.33
C ILE A 201 12.37 16.44 -6.38
N GLU A 202 12.97 17.61 -6.51
CA GLU A 202 14.10 18.04 -5.70
C GLU A 202 13.61 18.93 -4.55
N ASN A 203 14.19 18.73 -3.36
CA ASN A 203 13.93 19.49 -2.14
C ASN A 203 12.44 19.83 -1.92
N PRO A 204 11.58 18.84 -1.58
CA PRO A 204 10.22 19.08 -1.15
C PRO A 204 10.14 20.20 -0.11
N THR A 205 9.39 21.26 -0.43
CA THR A 205 9.30 22.50 0.36
C THR A 205 7.99 22.61 1.13
N SER A 206 6.90 22.08 0.58
CA SER A 206 5.59 22.06 1.24
C SER A 206 4.76 20.87 0.75
N VAL A 207 3.91 20.37 1.65
CA VAL A 207 2.93 19.33 1.36
C VAL A 207 1.55 19.87 1.71
N TRP A 208 0.57 19.56 0.86
CA TRP A 208 -0.82 19.91 1.04
C TRP A 208 -1.66 18.64 0.97
N VAL A 209 -2.48 18.42 2.00
CA VAL A 209 -3.44 17.31 2.04
C VAL A 209 -4.83 17.92 1.91
N ASP A 210 -5.58 17.52 0.89
CA ASP A 210 -6.92 18.04 0.57
C ASP A 210 -7.01 19.58 0.56
N GLY A 211 -5.98 20.23 0.01
CA GLY A 211 -5.90 21.69 -0.08
C GLY A 211 -5.50 22.42 1.20
N LYS A 212 -5.15 21.72 2.27
CA LYS A 212 -4.61 22.28 3.52
C LYS A 212 -3.12 21.98 3.63
N MET A 213 -2.30 22.98 3.93
CA MET A 213 -0.87 22.78 4.15
C MET A 213 -0.66 21.93 5.42
N THR A 214 0.15 20.89 5.28
CA THR A 214 0.39 19.88 6.32
C THR A 214 1.89 19.79 6.60
N GLU A 215 2.25 19.72 7.87
CA GLU A 215 3.62 19.48 8.30
C GLU A 215 4.00 18.03 7.99
N PHE A 216 5.18 17.83 7.41
CA PHE A 216 5.67 16.53 6.99
C PHE A 216 7.11 16.34 7.46
N GLN A 217 7.53 15.09 7.63
CA GLN A 217 8.92 14.76 7.90
C GLN A 217 9.58 14.28 6.61
N SER A 218 10.89 14.51 6.48
CA SER A 218 11.66 14.00 5.35
C SER A 218 12.95 13.34 5.79
N ASP A 219 13.34 12.29 5.08
CA ASP A 219 14.60 11.58 5.27
C ASP A 219 15.25 11.29 3.91
N SER A 220 16.48 11.77 3.74
CA SER A 220 17.31 11.55 2.54
C SER A 220 18.52 10.65 2.82
N SER A 221 18.64 10.09 4.02
CA SER A 221 19.80 9.30 4.45
C SER A 221 19.87 7.90 3.83
N LEU A 222 18.79 7.43 3.21
CA LEU A 222 18.62 6.04 2.80
C LEU A 222 19.29 5.67 1.46
N SER A 223 19.79 6.65 0.70
CA SER A 223 20.20 6.42 -0.70
C SER A 223 21.31 7.32 -1.23
N ASP A 224 22.17 7.85 -0.36
CA ASP A 224 23.22 8.83 -0.75
C ASP A 224 22.64 10.06 -1.50
N GLY A 225 21.37 10.38 -1.24
CA GLY A 225 20.69 11.50 -1.88
C GLY A 225 20.08 11.21 -3.26
N ASP A 226 19.86 9.95 -3.66
CA ASP A 226 19.14 9.62 -4.90
C ASP A 226 17.61 9.65 -4.74
N VAL A 227 17.13 9.31 -3.54
CA VAL A 227 15.71 9.36 -3.17
C VAL A 227 15.49 10.15 -1.89
N ILE A 228 14.29 10.71 -1.77
CA ILE A 228 13.77 11.32 -0.56
C ILE A 228 12.54 10.55 -0.06
N GLN A 229 12.53 10.23 1.22
CA GLN A 229 11.34 9.72 1.89
C GLN A 229 10.58 10.86 2.56
N LEU A 230 9.27 10.87 2.41
CA LEU A 230 8.35 11.80 3.06
C LEU A 230 7.36 11.03 3.92
N ILE A 231 7.22 11.44 5.17
CA ILE A 231 6.19 10.94 6.09
C ILE A 231 5.14 12.04 6.22
N ILE A 232 3.95 11.77 5.69
CA ILE A 232 2.89 12.76 5.53
C ILE A 232 1.67 12.31 6.35
N PRO A 233 1.23 13.09 7.35
CA PRO A 233 -0.01 12.84 8.08
C PRO A 233 -1.24 12.87 7.17
N LEU A 234 -2.19 11.96 7.41
CA LEU A 234 -3.45 11.81 6.69
C LEU A 234 -4.64 11.73 7.65
N GLU A 235 -5.81 12.13 7.16
CA GLU A 235 -7.09 11.79 7.79
C GLU A 235 -7.69 10.58 7.06
N SER A 236 -8.61 9.84 7.71
CA SER A 236 -9.16 8.60 7.15
C SER A 236 -9.89 8.80 5.81
N ASN A 237 -10.43 9.99 5.59
CA ASN A 237 -11.12 10.40 4.38
C ASN A 237 -10.26 11.22 3.42
N SER A 238 -8.95 11.33 3.65
CA SER A 238 -8.07 12.09 2.76
C SER A 238 -8.10 11.54 1.33
N ARG A 239 -7.99 12.43 0.34
CA ARG A 239 -8.13 12.09 -1.08
C ARG A 239 -7.02 12.62 -1.95
N GLU A 240 -6.38 13.70 -1.55
CA GLU A 240 -5.37 14.37 -2.36
C GLU A 240 -4.13 14.69 -1.53
N ILE A 241 -2.96 14.39 -2.11
CA ILE A 241 -1.65 14.80 -1.56
C ILE A 241 -0.92 15.55 -2.66
N LYS A 242 -0.73 16.85 -2.48
CA LYS A 242 0.07 17.71 -3.36
C LYS A 242 1.40 18.04 -2.71
N ILE A 243 2.49 17.79 -3.41
CA ILE A 243 3.87 17.97 -2.95
C ILE A 243 4.55 19.00 -3.85
N MET A 244 5.09 20.05 -3.23
CA MET A 244 5.78 21.13 -3.93
C MET A 244 7.28 21.01 -3.68
N GLY A 245 8.10 21.12 -4.72
CA GLY A 245 9.56 21.06 -4.62
C GLY A 245 10.25 22.36 -5.01
N SER A 246 11.57 22.43 -4.85
CA SER A 246 12.39 23.46 -5.53
C SER A 246 12.40 23.24 -7.04
N TYR A 247 12.17 21.98 -7.44
CA TYR A 247 12.22 21.47 -8.79
C TYR A 247 11.29 20.26 -8.89
N VAL A 248 10.45 20.20 -9.91
CA VAL A 248 9.75 18.99 -10.37
C VAL A 248 10.03 18.95 -11.86
N ILE A 249 10.38 17.77 -12.39
CA ILE A 249 10.86 17.57 -13.77
C ILE A 249 10.51 18.73 -14.71
N PRO A 250 11.46 19.62 -14.98
CA PRO A 250 11.28 20.76 -15.86
C PRO A 250 11.50 20.42 -17.31
N GLU A 251 10.94 21.33 -18.08
CA GLU A 251 10.63 21.25 -19.49
C GLU A 251 11.85 20.98 -20.35
N PHE A 252 11.82 19.81 -20.99
CA PHE A 252 12.70 19.35 -22.05
C PHE A 252 14.20 19.55 -21.79
N GLY A 253 14.83 18.44 -21.38
CA GLY A 253 16.28 18.31 -21.32
C GLY A 253 16.98 18.78 -22.59
N GLY A 254 18.28 19.03 -22.48
CA GLY A 254 19.13 19.80 -23.41
C GLY A 254 18.94 19.50 -24.91
N LEU A 255 18.31 18.40 -25.29
CA LEU A 255 17.82 18.09 -26.63
C LEU A 255 16.83 19.11 -27.21
N SER A 256 15.85 19.65 -26.46
CA SER A 256 14.96 20.68 -27.02
C SER A 256 15.70 22.01 -27.19
N PHE A 257 16.58 22.36 -26.24
CA PHE A 257 17.49 23.48 -26.42
C PHE A 257 18.45 23.26 -27.58
N LEU A 258 18.94 22.04 -27.82
CA LEU A 258 19.80 21.66 -28.94
C LEU A 258 19.03 21.76 -30.27
N ILE A 259 17.81 21.22 -30.33
CA ILE A 259 16.95 21.31 -31.52
C ILE A 259 16.60 22.76 -31.80
N LEU A 260 16.25 23.55 -30.77
CA LEU A 260 15.96 24.96 -30.89
C LEU A 260 17.20 25.75 -31.36
N THR A 261 18.38 25.49 -30.77
CA THR A 261 19.62 26.15 -31.21
C THR A 261 20.03 25.74 -32.61
N ILE A 262 19.96 24.46 -32.98
CA ILE A 262 20.20 23.98 -34.35
C ILE A 262 19.22 24.65 -35.31
N SER A 263 17.94 24.75 -34.95
CA SER A 263 16.91 25.38 -35.78
C SER A 263 17.19 26.87 -36.00
N ILE A 264 17.51 27.61 -34.93
CA ILE A 264 17.86 29.04 -34.99
C ILE A 264 19.13 29.25 -35.83
N ILE A 265 20.18 28.47 -35.61
CA ILE A 265 21.43 28.55 -36.38
C ILE A 265 21.16 28.29 -37.87
N THR A 266 20.35 27.28 -38.18
CA THR A 266 19.99 26.94 -39.57
C THR A 266 19.23 28.09 -40.24
N ILE A 267 18.25 28.69 -39.57
CA ILE A 267 17.49 29.85 -40.07
C ILE A 267 18.40 31.05 -40.32
N VAL A 268 19.32 31.36 -39.39
CA VAL A 268 20.24 32.50 -39.53
C VAL A 268 21.21 32.29 -40.71
N ILE A 269 21.74 31.07 -40.88
CA ILE A 269 22.60 30.73 -42.02
C ILE A 269 21.85 30.86 -43.35
N PHE A 270 20.61 30.34 -43.41
CA PHE A 270 19.80 30.41 -44.63
C PHE A 270 19.43 31.86 -44.98
N SER A 271 19.03 32.65 -43.99
CA SER A 271 18.68 34.08 -44.15
C SER A 271 19.85 34.92 -44.68
N LYS A 272 21.07 34.68 -44.18
CA LYS A 272 22.27 35.37 -44.72
C LYS A 272 22.58 34.97 -46.17
N ARG A 273 22.36 33.70 -46.55
CA ARG A 273 22.59 33.24 -47.92
C ARG A 273 21.57 33.82 -48.91
N THR A 274 20.29 33.93 -48.56
CA THR A 274 19.28 34.55 -49.42
C THR A 274 19.49 36.05 -49.58
N SER A 275 19.93 36.76 -48.54
CA SER A 275 20.30 38.18 -48.63
C SER A 275 21.47 38.44 -49.59
N LEU A 276 22.50 37.58 -49.61
CA LEU A 276 23.65 37.71 -50.51
C LEU A 276 23.32 37.40 -51.98
N ILE A 277 22.33 36.53 -52.24
CA ILE A 277 21.88 36.21 -53.61
C ILE A 277 20.99 37.34 -54.16
N ALA A 278 20.26 38.06 -53.30
CA ALA A 278 19.45 39.22 -53.71
C ALA A 278 20.26 40.50 -54.02
N LEU A 279 21.57 40.51 -53.74
CA LEU A 279 22.50 41.63 -53.97
C LEU A 279 23.46 41.39 -55.16
N LYS A 280 23.23 40.35 -55.97
CA LYS A 280 23.92 40.08 -57.23
C LYS A 280 22.96 40.25 -58.41
#